data_AF-A0A0P9F595-F1
#
_entry.id   AF-A0A0P9F595-F1
#
_cell.length_a   1.000
_cell.length_b   1.000
_cell.length_c   1.000
_cell.angle_alpha   90.00
_cell.angle_beta   90.00
_cell.angle_gamma   90.00
#
_symmetry.space_group_name_H-M   'P 1'
#
loop_
_entity.id
_entity.type
_entity.pdbx_description
1 polymer ?
#
loop_
_entity_poly.entity_id
_entity_poly.type
_entity_poly.pdbx_seq_one_letter_code
_entity_poly.pdbx_strand_id
1 'polypeptide(L)'
;MATGRDVPSQFPQATLGGQKYDIRPLPIAQARAWRQSVKDPLQVIISTIAGLPDISLQDLELSSIVGLVQHVFTTVADAPDILLAWLYAYAPNIAADKERIENEAFDAEVADAFAQVVKQVYPLGRLASAIGGKRFTTS
;
A
#
# COMPACT_ATOMS: atom_id res chain seq x y z
N MET A 1 9.40 30.05 14.92
CA MET A 1 8.70 28.96 15.64
C MET A 1 8.81 27.70 14.79
N ALA A 2 9.79 26.84 15.07
CA ALA A 2 10.04 25.62 14.31
C ALA A 2 9.39 24.45 15.04
N THR A 3 8.31 23.90 14.48
CA THR A 3 7.75 22.63 14.95
C THR A 3 8.71 21.51 14.52
N GLY A 4 9.69 21.22 15.37
CA GLY A 4 10.59 20.07 15.23
C GLY A 4 9.79 18.78 15.41
N ARG A 5 9.23 18.28 14.32
CA ARG A 5 8.93 16.85 14.20
C ARG A 5 10.19 16.22 13.63
N ASP A 6 10.77 15.24 14.33
CA ASP A 6 11.73 14.32 13.72
C ASP A 6 11.00 13.59 12.60
N VAL A 7 11.14 14.14 11.40
CA VAL A 7 10.65 13.51 10.18
C VAL A 7 11.72 12.49 9.79
N PRO A 8 11.39 11.21 9.56
CA PRO A 8 12.37 10.22 9.11
C PRO A 8 13.15 10.76 7.91
N SER A 9 14.47 10.63 7.95
CA SER A 9 15.40 11.23 6.98
C SER A 9 15.23 10.69 5.55
N GLN A 10 14.52 9.58 5.39
CA GLN A 10 14.16 9.02 4.10
C GLN A 10 12.73 8.46 4.14
N PHE A 11 11.94 8.81 3.13
CA PHE A 11 10.63 8.21 2.88
C PHE A 11 10.76 7.09 1.86
N PRO A 12 9.85 6.09 1.88
CA PRO A 12 9.74 5.14 0.78
C PRO A 12 9.61 5.89 -0.55
N GLN A 13 10.33 5.44 -1.57
CA GLN A 13 10.23 6.00 -2.91
C GLN A 13 9.61 4.98 -3.85
N ALA A 14 8.87 5.47 -4.83
CA ALA A 14 8.37 4.69 -5.96
C ALA A 14 8.79 5.35 -7.27
N THR A 15 9.02 4.55 -8.29
CA THR A 15 9.29 5.04 -9.65
C THR A 15 8.02 4.85 -10.47
N LEU A 16 7.55 5.89 -11.15
CA LEU A 16 6.40 5.84 -12.06
C LEU A 16 6.75 6.56 -13.35
N GLY A 17 6.70 5.86 -14.48
CA GLY A 17 7.09 6.40 -15.79
C GLY A 17 8.51 6.94 -15.77
N GLY A 18 9.45 6.23 -15.15
CA GLY A 18 10.86 6.65 -15.04
C GLY A 18 11.17 7.79 -14.05
N GLN A 19 10.18 8.38 -13.39
CA GLN A 19 10.39 9.42 -12.37
C GLN A 19 10.23 8.88 -10.95
N LYS A 20 11.10 9.32 -10.04
CA LYS A 20 11.03 8.95 -8.62
C LYS A 20 10.14 9.90 -7.83
N TYR A 21 9.28 9.34 -6.99
CA TYR A 21 8.40 10.06 -6.09
C TYR A 21 8.58 9.60 -4.65
N ASP A 22 8.60 10.56 -3.73
CA ASP A 22 8.53 10.27 -2.29
C ASP A 22 7.09 9.95 -1.87
N ILE A 23 6.90 8.83 -1.17
CA ILE A 23 5.63 8.46 -0.56
C ILE A 23 5.63 8.90 0.90
N ARG A 24 5.10 10.10 1.13
CA ARG A 24 5.07 10.72 2.45
C ARG A 24 3.88 10.20 3.27
N PRO A 25 4.06 10.00 4.58
CA PRO A 25 2.96 9.61 5.44
C PRO A 25 1.93 10.74 5.52
N LEU A 26 0.65 10.38 5.40
CA LEU A 26 -0.44 11.32 5.65
C LEU A 26 -0.59 11.61 7.15
N PRO A 27 -1.00 12.85 7.53
CA PRO A 27 -1.49 13.14 8.87
C PRO A 27 -2.61 12.18 9.30
N ILE A 28 -2.70 11.86 10.60
CA ILE A 28 -3.60 10.81 11.14
C ILE A 28 -5.06 10.93 10.64
N ALA A 29 -5.61 12.15 10.61
CA ALA A 29 -6.98 12.38 10.15
C ALA A 29 -7.17 12.05 8.65
N GLN A 30 -6.22 12.48 7.81
CA GLN A 30 -6.23 12.21 6.37
C GLN A 30 -5.99 10.73 6.10
N ALA A 31 -5.03 10.11 6.80
CA ALA A 31 -4.77 8.68 6.73
C ALA A 31 -5.98 7.84 7.18
N ARG A 32 -6.77 8.33 8.16
CA ARG A 32 -8.02 7.68 8.57
C ARG A 32 -9.07 7.78 7.46
N ALA A 33 -9.29 8.97 6.91
CA ALA A 33 -10.25 9.19 5.84
C ALA A 33 -9.93 8.31 4.61
N TRP A 34 -8.66 8.29 4.20
CA TRP A 34 -8.18 7.44 3.12
C TRP A 34 -8.42 5.95 3.40
N ARG A 35 -8.10 5.48 4.62
CA ARG A 35 -8.37 4.07 4.97
C ARG A 35 -9.85 3.72 4.86
N GLN A 36 -10.75 4.62 5.25
CA GLN A 36 -12.19 4.38 5.11
C GLN A 36 -12.62 4.33 3.64
N SER A 37 -12.09 5.19 2.77
CA SER A 37 -12.43 5.15 1.34
C SER A 37 -11.90 3.92 0.62
N VAL A 38 -10.82 3.31 1.11
CA VAL A 38 -10.22 2.10 0.53
C VAL A 38 -10.80 0.82 1.14
N LYS A 39 -11.31 0.87 2.37
CA LYS A 39 -11.72 -0.32 3.14
C LYS A 39 -12.75 -1.18 2.41
N ASP A 40 -13.85 -0.59 1.97
CA ASP A 40 -14.98 -1.37 1.45
C ASP A 40 -14.64 -2.00 0.09
N PRO A 41 -14.05 -1.29 -0.89
CA PRO A 41 -13.71 -1.94 -2.15
C PRO A 41 -12.51 -2.91 -1.99
N LEU A 42 -11.59 -2.65 -1.06
CA LEU A 42 -10.54 -3.61 -0.74
C LEU A 42 -11.10 -4.90 -0.12
N GLN A 43 -12.12 -4.81 0.73
CA GLN A 43 -12.81 -6.00 1.24
C GLN A 43 -13.47 -6.81 0.12
N VAL A 44 -14.15 -6.14 -0.81
CA VAL A 44 -14.76 -6.82 -1.97
C VAL A 44 -13.70 -7.58 -2.76
N ILE A 45 -12.58 -6.94 -3.07
CA ILE A 45 -11.44 -7.55 -3.77
C ILE A 45 -10.90 -8.77 -3.00
N ILE A 46 -10.66 -8.62 -1.69
CA ILE A 46 -10.16 -9.72 -0.85
C ILE A 46 -11.15 -10.88 -0.83
N SER A 47 -12.45 -10.60 -0.69
CA SER A 47 -13.50 -11.64 -0.69
C SER A 47 -13.64 -12.34 -2.03
N THR A 48 -13.49 -11.62 -3.16
CA THR A 48 -13.48 -12.23 -4.50
C THR A 48 -12.31 -13.18 -4.65
N ILE A 49 -11.12 -12.80 -4.18
CA ILE A 49 -9.91 -13.64 -4.19
C ILE A 49 -10.04 -14.83 -3.23
N ALA A 50 -10.61 -14.62 -2.04
CA ALA A 50 -10.87 -15.66 -1.05
C ALA A 50 -11.77 -16.79 -1.59
N GLY A 51 -12.65 -16.45 -2.53
CA GLY A 51 -13.58 -17.39 -3.16
C GLY A 51 -12.94 -18.23 -4.27
N LEU A 52 -11.70 -17.94 -4.66
CA LEU A 52 -10.99 -18.71 -5.69
C LEU A 52 -10.35 -19.97 -5.06
N PRO A 53 -10.60 -21.17 -5.63
CA PRO A 53 -10.20 -22.43 -5.01
C PRO A 53 -8.69 -22.64 -4.90
N ASP A 54 -7.87 -21.90 -5.66
CA ASP A 54 -6.41 -22.02 -5.68
C ASP A 54 -5.69 -21.03 -4.73
N ILE A 55 -6.40 -20.25 -3.92
CA ILE A 55 -5.81 -19.19 -3.09
C ILE A 55 -6.12 -19.42 -1.60
N SER A 56 -5.15 -19.98 -0.89
CA SER A 56 -5.18 -20.04 0.57
C SER A 56 -4.77 -18.69 1.17
N LEU A 57 -5.75 -17.90 1.62
CA LEU A 57 -5.49 -16.64 2.34
C LEU A 57 -4.77 -16.86 3.68
N GLN A 58 -4.70 -18.10 4.17
CA GLN A 58 -4.05 -18.47 5.42
C GLN A 58 -2.52 -18.50 5.28
N ASP A 59 -2.02 -18.62 4.04
CA ASP A 59 -0.59 -18.63 3.69
C ASP A 59 -0.06 -17.23 3.29
N LEU A 60 -0.91 -16.20 3.35
CA LEU A 60 -0.51 -14.81 3.11
C LEU A 60 0.30 -14.29 4.31
N GLU A 61 1.59 -14.57 4.33
CA GLU A 61 2.54 -13.92 5.25
C GLU A 61 2.54 -12.39 5.06
N LEU A 62 3.05 -11.61 6.01
CA LEU A 62 3.15 -10.15 5.86
C LEU A 62 4.05 -9.69 4.70
N SER A 63 4.97 -10.54 4.25
CA SER A 63 5.77 -10.39 3.04
C SER A 63 4.91 -10.48 1.76
N SER A 64 3.72 -11.08 1.85
CA SER A 64 2.80 -11.31 0.74
C SER A 64 1.95 -10.10 0.36
N ILE A 65 1.93 -8.98 1.11
CA ILE A 65 1.08 -7.83 0.73
C ILE A 65 1.43 -7.30 -0.66
N VAL A 66 2.72 -7.29 -1.01
CA VAL A 66 3.15 -6.92 -2.38
C VAL A 66 2.59 -7.92 -3.38
N GLY A 67 2.74 -9.23 -3.11
CA GLY A 67 2.22 -10.30 -3.96
C GLY A 67 0.69 -10.30 -4.06
N LEU A 68 -0.02 -9.94 -2.99
CA LEU A 68 -1.47 -9.80 -2.96
C LEU A 68 -1.89 -8.62 -3.83
N VAL A 69 -1.25 -7.46 -3.69
CA VAL A 69 -1.51 -6.30 -4.54
C VAL A 69 -1.24 -6.66 -6.00
N GLN A 70 -0.10 -7.26 -6.32
CA GLN A 70 0.23 -7.70 -7.67
C GLN A 70 -0.79 -8.72 -8.22
N HIS A 71 -1.26 -9.66 -7.39
CA HIS A 71 -2.26 -10.64 -7.79
C HIS A 71 -3.64 -10.01 -8.01
N VAL A 72 -4.03 -9.04 -7.17
CA VAL A 72 -5.25 -8.23 -7.39
C VAL A 72 -5.18 -7.54 -8.75
N PHE A 73 -4.05 -6.90 -9.05
CA PHE A 73 -3.79 -6.23 -10.33
C PHE A 73 -3.98 -7.17 -11.53
N THR A 74 -3.56 -8.43 -11.43
CA THR A 74 -3.67 -9.39 -12.53
C THR A 74 -5.04 -10.07 -12.64
N THR A 75 -5.77 -10.18 -11.53
CA THR A 75 -6.99 -11.00 -11.44
C THR A 75 -8.27 -10.17 -11.60
N VAL A 76 -8.23 -8.87 -11.29
CA VAL A 76 -9.38 -7.97 -11.37
C VAL A 76 -9.17 -6.98 -12.52
N ALA A 77 -10.04 -7.02 -13.53
CA ALA A 77 -9.89 -6.23 -14.75
C ALA A 77 -9.76 -4.71 -14.51
N ASP A 78 -10.52 -4.17 -13.53
CA ASP A 78 -10.51 -2.74 -13.20
C ASP A 78 -9.57 -2.39 -12.03
N ALA A 79 -8.77 -3.35 -11.53
CA ALA A 79 -7.89 -3.10 -10.38
C ALA A 79 -6.82 -2.03 -10.65
N PRO A 80 -6.17 -1.96 -11.82
CA PRO A 80 -5.16 -0.94 -12.08
C PRO A 80 -5.71 0.48 -11.89
N ASP A 81 -6.89 0.76 -12.46
CA ASP A 81 -7.54 2.07 -12.37
C ASP A 81 -7.95 2.43 -10.93
N ILE A 82 -8.51 1.46 -10.19
CA ILE A 82 -8.92 1.65 -8.80
C ILE A 82 -7.70 1.93 -7.91
N LEU A 83 -6.61 1.17 -8.11
CA LEU A 83 -5.40 1.29 -7.31
C LEU A 83 -4.65 2.58 -7.63
N LEU A 84 -4.64 2.99 -8.90
CA LEU A 84 -4.10 4.27 -9.34
C LEU A 84 -4.89 5.44 -8.73
N ALA A 85 -6.22 5.38 -8.74
CA ALA A 85 -7.06 6.38 -8.09
C ALA A 85 -6.79 6.50 -6.58
N TRP A 86 -6.60 5.37 -5.89
CA TRP A 86 -6.24 5.37 -4.47
C TRP A 86 -4.82 5.87 -4.20
N LEU A 87 -3.89 5.59 -5.10
CA LEU A 87 -2.52 6.12 -5.04
C LEU A 87 -2.53 7.65 -5.16
N TYR A 88 -3.28 8.21 -6.12
CA TYR A 88 -3.45 9.66 -6.26
C TYR A 88 -4.12 10.29 -5.04
N ALA A 89 -5.14 9.64 -4.48
CA ALA A 89 -5.79 10.11 -3.26
C ALA A 89 -4.85 10.11 -2.05
N TYR A 90 -3.87 9.20 -2.01
CA TYR A 90 -2.90 9.12 -0.92
C TYR A 90 -1.72 10.09 -1.09
N ALA A 91 -1.21 10.24 -2.31
CA ALA A 91 0.03 10.95 -2.61
C ALA A 91 -0.22 12.14 -3.57
N PRO A 92 -0.48 13.35 -3.05
CA PRO A 92 -0.78 14.52 -3.87
C PRO A 92 0.33 14.91 -4.85
N ASN A 93 1.59 14.62 -4.51
CA ASN A 93 2.74 14.85 -5.39
C ASN A 93 2.75 13.90 -6.60
N ILE A 94 2.22 12.69 -6.45
CA ILE A 94 2.02 11.75 -7.56
C ILE A 94 0.78 12.18 -8.36
N ALA A 95 -0.30 12.58 -7.69
CA ALA A 95 -1.52 13.08 -8.35
C ALA A 95 -1.30 14.35 -9.19
N ALA A 96 -0.35 15.20 -8.79
CA ALA A 96 0.02 16.40 -9.55
C ALA A 96 0.65 16.08 -10.91
N ASP A 97 1.17 14.86 -11.10
CA ASP A 97 1.84 14.40 -12.33
C ASP A 97 1.03 13.30 -13.04
N LYS A 98 -0.29 13.31 -12.80
CA LYS A 98 -1.24 12.28 -13.25
C LYS A 98 -1.17 12.05 -14.76
N GLU A 99 -1.23 13.11 -15.56
CA GLU A 99 -1.25 13.02 -17.03
C GLU A 99 -0.01 12.29 -17.57
N ARG A 100 1.17 12.55 -17.01
CA ARG A 100 2.41 11.88 -17.41
C ARG A 100 2.41 10.42 -16.98
N ILE A 101 2.01 10.15 -15.73
CA ILE A 101 1.95 8.78 -15.19
C ILE A 101 1.02 7.90 -16.02
N GLU A 102 -0.16 8.39 -16.40
CA GLU A 102 -1.11 7.62 -17.21
C GLU A 102 -0.62 7.31 -18.62
N ASN A 103 0.30 8.11 -19.17
CA ASN A 103 0.86 7.90 -20.51
C ASN A 103 2.18 7.13 -20.51
N GLU A 104 2.96 7.18 -19.42
CA GLU A 104 4.34 6.71 -19.39
C GLU A 104 4.59 5.59 -18.37
N ALA A 105 3.75 5.43 -17.34
CA ALA A 105 3.97 4.43 -16.30
C ALA A 105 3.36 3.07 -16.68
N PHE A 106 3.93 2.01 -16.11
CA PHE A 106 3.39 0.65 -16.25
C PHE A 106 2.57 0.25 -15.02
N ASP A 107 1.57 -0.61 -15.21
CA ASP A 107 0.73 -1.11 -14.11
C ASP A 107 1.54 -1.75 -12.97
N ALA A 108 2.64 -2.42 -13.30
CA ALA A 108 3.56 -3.00 -12.32
C ALA A 108 4.21 -1.93 -11.42
N GLU A 109 4.54 -0.76 -11.99
CA GLU A 109 5.07 0.37 -11.23
C GLU A 109 4.02 0.96 -10.29
N VAL A 110 2.75 1.02 -10.72
CA VAL A 110 1.62 1.45 -9.89
C VAL A 110 1.39 0.47 -8.74
N ALA A 111 1.43 -0.83 -9.02
CA ALA A 111 1.30 -1.89 -8.01
C ALA A 111 2.39 -1.77 -6.93
N ASP A 112 3.63 -1.58 -7.34
CA ASP A 112 4.76 -1.41 -6.42
C ASP A 112 4.62 -0.14 -5.58
N ALA A 113 4.24 0.99 -6.21
CA ALA A 113 3.98 2.25 -5.52
C ALA A 113 2.86 2.12 -4.47
N PHE A 114 1.75 1.50 -4.85
CA PHE A 114 0.63 1.25 -3.96
C PHE A 114 1.02 0.32 -2.79
N ALA A 115 1.83 -0.71 -3.05
CA ALA A 115 2.30 -1.59 -2.00
C ALA A 115 3.14 -0.86 -0.93
N GLN A 116 3.93 0.15 -1.32
CA GLN A 116 4.63 1.00 -0.36
C GLN A 116 3.65 1.82 0.51
N VAL A 117 2.58 2.35 -0.08
CA VAL A 117 1.50 3.03 0.65
C VAL A 117 0.87 2.09 1.68
N VAL A 118 0.51 0.87 1.26
CA VAL A 118 -0.13 -0.12 2.16
C VAL A 118 0.78 -0.48 3.33
N LYS A 119 2.08 -0.73 3.09
CA LYS A 119 3.07 -1.01 4.16
C LYS A 119 3.18 0.13 5.17
N GLN A 120 3.06 1.37 4.70
CA GLN A 120 3.13 2.55 5.55
C GLN A 120 1.86 2.74 6.39
N VAL A 121 0.69 2.52 5.80
CA VAL A 121 -0.62 2.71 6.45
C VAL A 121 -0.95 1.56 7.40
N TYR A 122 -0.57 0.34 7.03
CA TYR A 122 -0.74 -0.86 7.83
C TYR A 122 0.65 -1.40 8.19
N PRO A 123 1.25 -0.94 9.29
CA PRO A 123 2.56 -1.41 9.75
C PRO A 123 2.44 -2.79 10.38
N LEU A 124 1.89 -3.76 9.64
CA LEU A 124 1.62 -5.11 10.12
C LEU A 124 2.93 -5.76 10.62
N GLY A 125 4.08 -5.46 10.01
CA GLY A 125 5.39 -5.97 10.44
C GLY A 125 5.71 -5.58 11.89
N ARG A 126 5.34 -4.37 12.30
CA ARG A 126 5.50 -3.92 13.69
C ARG A 126 4.55 -4.64 14.64
N LEU A 127 3.34 -4.97 14.19
CA LEU A 127 2.38 -5.76 14.97
C LEU A 127 2.85 -7.22 15.12
N ALA A 128 3.34 -7.84 14.04
CA ALA A 128 3.89 -9.19 14.08
C ALA A 128 5.13 -9.28 15.00
N SER A 129 6.04 -8.31 14.93
CA SER A 129 7.19 -8.24 15.85
C SER A 129 6.79 -7.97 17.31
N ALA A 130 5.74 -7.16 17.55
CA ALA A 130 5.23 -6.90 18.89
C ALA A 130 4.53 -8.12 19.52
N ILE A 131 3.90 -8.96 18.70
CA ILE A 131 3.19 -10.17 19.15
C ILE A 131 4.15 -11.37 19.26
N GLY A 132 5.14 -11.49 18.37
CA GLY A 132 6.17 -12.54 18.39
C GLY A 132 7.30 -12.36 19.42
N GLY A 133 7.25 -11.29 20.22
CA GLY A 133 8.31 -10.93 21.18
C GLY A 133 8.34 -11.70 22.50
N LYS A 134 7.38 -12.59 22.80
CA LYS A 134 7.45 -13.47 23.98
C LYS A 134 8.12 -14.79 23.65
N ARG A 135 9.46 -14.80 23.58
CA ARG A 135 10.22 -16.00 23.94
C ARG A 135 10.09 -16.16 25.44
N PHE A 136 9.36 -17.19 25.87
CA PHE A 136 9.34 -17.64 27.25
C PHE A 136 10.77 -17.98 27.68
N THR A 137 11.39 -17.10 28.46
CA THR A 137 12.54 -17.48 29.29
C THR A 137 11.95 -18.10 30.55
N THR A 138 11.75 -19.41 30.55
CA THR A 138 11.57 -20.13 31.80
C THR A 138 12.94 -20.67 32.18
N SER A 139 13.39 -20.18 33.33
CA SER A 139 14.62 -20.56 34.01
C SER A 139 14.63 -22.02 34.45
#